data_AF-X1DCE1-F1
#
_entry.id   AF-X1DCE1-F1
#
_cell.length_a   1.000
_cell.length_b   1.000
_cell.length_c   1.000
_cell.angle_alpha   90.00
_cell.angle_beta   90.00
_cell.angle_gamma   90.00
#
_symmetry.space_group_name_H-M   'P 1'
#
loop_
_entity.id
_entity.type
_entity.pdbx_description
1 polymer ?
#
loop_
_entity_poly.entity_id
_entity_poly.type
_entity_poly.pdbx_seq_one_letter_code
_entity_poly.pdbx_strand_id
1 'polypeptide(L)'
;SPQQAVSGNEDAQSEEGDIQDLELKLKSSKILLFEDMSGSRQIRYVKKALDEAGYYYLDVGSAKGWFKSQLLSQEDWDLIIVAAEARRDFGGEYFQYIHERVRQGSGAIIEFWNIDDAPLGKIKPLLDDCGVELQSDWYDPDMRALFWLQNDHPILN
;
A
#
# COMPACT_ATOMS: atom_id res chain seq x y z
N SER A 1 -8.31 -48.18 -33.84
CA SER A 1 -8.55 -47.13 -32.83
C SER A 1 -7.37 -47.08 -31.89
N PRO A 2 -6.70 -45.93 -31.77
CA PRO A 2 -6.47 -45.43 -30.41
C PRO A 2 -6.54 -43.89 -30.33
N GLN A 3 -7.23 -43.38 -29.33
CA GLN A 3 -7.01 -42.04 -28.80
C GLN A 3 -7.42 -42.06 -27.34
N GLN A 4 -6.43 -41.92 -26.45
CA GLN A 4 -6.52 -41.15 -25.22
C GLN A 4 -5.21 -41.30 -24.45
N ALA A 5 -4.56 -40.15 -24.20
CA ALA A 5 -3.79 -39.80 -22.99
C ALA A 5 -2.65 -38.81 -23.34
N VAL A 6 -2.98 -37.54 -23.56
CA VAL A 6 -2.05 -36.41 -23.37
C VAL A 6 -2.93 -35.19 -23.05
N SER A 7 -3.11 -34.86 -21.77
CA SER A 7 -3.85 -33.64 -21.37
C SER A 7 -3.49 -33.14 -19.96
N GLY A 8 -2.56 -33.78 -19.26
CA GLY A 8 -2.30 -33.47 -17.83
C GLY A 8 -1.04 -32.68 -17.54
N ASN A 9 -0.17 -32.43 -18.54
CA ASN A 9 1.20 -31.96 -18.30
C ASN A 9 1.50 -30.56 -18.88
N GLU A 10 0.67 -30.06 -19.80
CA GLU A 10 0.84 -28.74 -20.42
C GLU A 10 0.18 -27.63 -19.58
N ASP A 11 -0.99 -27.91 -18.98
CA ASP A 11 -1.72 -26.93 -18.15
C ASP A 11 -0.95 -26.59 -16.86
N ALA A 12 -0.40 -27.58 -16.15
CA ALA A 12 0.38 -27.36 -14.94
C ALA A 12 1.70 -26.59 -15.20
N GLN A 13 2.35 -26.81 -16.35
CA GLN A 13 3.53 -26.05 -16.76
C GLN A 13 3.19 -24.61 -17.14
N SER A 14 1.97 -24.36 -17.66
CA SER A 14 1.50 -23.03 -18.00
C SER A 14 1.14 -22.20 -16.75
N GLU A 15 0.51 -22.82 -15.74
CA GLU A 15 0.18 -22.16 -14.47
C GLU A 15 1.43 -21.84 -13.63
N GLU A 16 2.39 -22.77 -13.57
CA GLU A 16 3.65 -22.55 -12.84
C GLU A 16 4.50 -21.43 -13.49
N GLY A 17 4.46 -21.31 -14.82
CA GLY A 17 5.07 -20.20 -15.56
C GLY A 17 4.39 -18.86 -15.27
N ASP A 18 3.06 -18.81 -15.23
CA ASP A 18 2.31 -17.58 -14.96
C ASP A 18 2.50 -17.09 -13.52
N ILE A 19 2.62 -18.01 -12.55
CA ILE A 19 2.95 -17.67 -11.15
C ILE A 19 4.36 -17.06 -11.06
N GLN A 20 5.36 -17.65 -11.71
CA GLN A 20 6.73 -17.11 -11.71
C GLN A 20 6.79 -15.71 -12.35
N ASP A 21 6.06 -15.51 -13.46
CA ASP A 21 5.96 -14.20 -14.10
C ASP A 21 5.25 -13.16 -13.22
N LEU A 22 4.22 -13.58 -12.47
CA LEU A 22 3.55 -12.71 -11.51
C LEU A 22 4.47 -12.34 -10.33
N GLU A 23 5.19 -13.29 -9.75
CA GLU A 23 6.15 -13.03 -8.66
C GLU A 23 7.25 -12.06 -9.13
N LEU A 24 7.78 -12.24 -10.34
CA LEU A 24 8.78 -11.35 -10.91
C LEU A 24 8.22 -9.93 -11.09
N LYS A 25 7.00 -9.79 -11.61
CA LYS A 25 6.32 -8.49 -11.73
C LYS A 25 6.18 -7.81 -10.36
N LEU A 26 5.73 -8.55 -9.35
CA LEU A 26 5.60 -8.04 -7.98
C LEU A 26 6.96 -7.59 -7.42
N LYS A 27 8.01 -8.40 -7.55
CA LYS A 27 9.36 -8.05 -7.04
C LYS A 27 10.02 -6.90 -7.80
N SER A 28 9.62 -6.67 -9.05
CA SER A 28 10.10 -5.56 -9.87
C SER A 28 9.34 -4.24 -9.65
N SER A 29 8.26 -4.25 -8.85
CA SER A 29 7.44 -3.08 -8.60
C SER A 29 8.25 -1.96 -7.94
N LYS A 30 8.06 -0.74 -8.40
CA LYS A 30 8.65 0.48 -7.84
C LYS A 30 7.81 0.95 -6.67
N ILE A 31 8.36 0.79 -5.47
CA ILE A 31 7.67 1.15 -4.22
C ILE A 31 8.31 2.41 -3.62
N LEU A 32 7.49 3.39 -3.30
CA LEU A 32 7.88 4.57 -2.51
C LEU A 32 7.41 4.39 -1.07
N LEU A 33 8.34 4.44 -0.10
CA LEU A 33 8.04 4.32 1.32
C LEU A 33 8.28 5.64 2.06
N PHE A 34 7.23 6.20 2.63
CA PHE A 34 7.30 7.19 3.70
C PHE A 34 6.91 6.53 5.03
N GLU A 35 7.77 6.67 6.04
CA GLU A 35 7.49 6.14 7.38
C GLU A 35 8.08 7.07 8.43
N ASP A 36 7.21 7.84 9.09
CA ASP A 36 7.63 8.91 9.98
C ASP A 36 8.26 8.43 11.30
N MET A 37 7.99 7.17 11.65
CA MET A 37 8.63 6.44 12.73
C MET A 37 10.16 6.35 12.55
N SER A 38 10.69 6.53 11.34
CA SER A 38 12.14 6.61 11.10
C SER A 38 12.83 7.76 11.83
N GLY A 39 12.09 8.83 12.13
CA GLY A 39 12.55 9.97 12.93
C GLY A 39 12.32 9.78 14.44
N SER A 40 12.10 8.53 14.87
CA SER A 40 11.82 8.14 16.25
C SER A 40 12.76 7.00 16.70
N ARG A 41 12.58 6.50 17.94
CA ARG A 41 13.29 5.30 18.45
C ARG A 41 12.48 4.02 18.30
N GLN A 42 11.32 4.06 17.65
CA GLN A 42 10.44 2.92 17.52
C GLN A 42 10.79 2.06 16.30
N ILE A 43 10.26 0.85 16.29
CA ILE A 43 10.44 -0.11 15.20
C ILE A 43 9.69 0.38 13.97
N ARG A 44 10.31 0.19 12.81
CA ARG A 44 9.75 0.47 11.51
C ARG A 44 9.18 -0.79 10.89
N TYR A 45 7.90 -1.09 11.15
CA TYR A 45 7.31 -2.37 10.77
C TYR A 45 7.14 -2.50 9.25
N VAL A 46 6.78 -1.43 8.55
CA VAL A 46 6.60 -1.47 7.09
C VAL A 46 7.94 -1.71 6.40
N LYS A 47 8.98 -0.97 6.80
CA LYS A 47 10.35 -1.22 6.31
C LYS A 47 10.77 -2.67 6.53
N LYS A 48 10.58 -3.18 7.75
CA LYS A 48 10.94 -4.56 8.10
C LYS A 48 10.21 -5.57 7.23
N ALA A 49 8.91 -5.40 7.01
CA ALA A 49 8.11 -6.28 6.16
C ALA A 49 8.59 -6.26 4.70
N LEU A 50 8.90 -5.09 4.13
CA LEU A 50 9.45 -4.98 2.78
C LEU A 50 10.84 -5.64 2.65
N ASP A 51 11.70 -5.46 3.66
CA ASP A 51 13.03 -6.08 3.72
C ASP A 51 12.92 -7.62 3.78
N GLU A 52 12.09 -8.15 4.69
CA GLU A 52 11.89 -9.60 4.87
C GLU A 52 11.25 -10.24 3.65
N ALA A 53 10.34 -9.54 2.98
CA ALA A 53 9.75 -9.98 1.73
C ALA A 53 10.69 -9.79 0.52
N GLY A 54 11.82 -9.08 0.64
CA GLY A 54 12.79 -8.92 -0.44
C GLY A 54 12.31 -8.01 -1.58
N TYR A 55 11.54 -6.97 -1.28
CA TYR A 55 11.17 -5.95 -2.26
C TYR A 55 12.25 -4.87 -2.40
N TYR A 56 12.34 -4.29 -3.59
CA TYR A 56 13.07 -3.03 -3.80
C TYR A 56 12.12 -1.86 -3.56
N TYR A 57 12.59 -0.85 -2.83
CA TYR A 57 11.80 0.33 -2.53
C TYR A 57 12.71 1.53 -2.25
N LEU A 58 12.20 2.73 -2.55
CA LEU A 58 12.82 3.99 -2.15
C LEU A 58 12.29 4.40 -0.77
N ASP A 59 13.14 4.29 0.24
CA ASP A 59 12.85 4.72 1.59
C ASP A 59 13.23 6.21 1.80
N VAL A 60 12.23 7.07 1.97
CA VAL A 60 12.42 8.48 2.31
C VAL A 60 12.31 8.76 3.81
N GLY A 61 12.04 7.72 4.63
CA GLY A 61 11.83 7.84 6.07
C GLY A 61 10.80 8.91 6.43
N SER A 62 11.15 9.77 7.39
CA SER A 62 10.33 10.89 7.85
C SER A 62 10.56 12.19 7.07
N ALA A 63 11.31 12.17 5.96
CA ALA A 63 11.70 13.36 5.22
C ALA A 63 10.55 13.83 4.30
N LYS A 64 9.59 14.57 4.87
CA LYS A 64 8.40 15.10 4.15
C LYS A 64 8.76 15.82 2.84
N GLY A 65 9.85 16.60 2.84
CA GLY A 65 10.32 17.28 1.62
C GLY A 65 10.76 16.33 0.51
N TRP A 66 11.48 15.25 0.85
CA TRP A 66 11.88 14.23 -0.13
C TRP A 66 10.68 13.43 -0.60
N PHE A 67 9.77 13.10 0.30
CA PHE A 67 8.52 12.44 -0.06
C PHE A 67 7.71 13.27 -1.07
N LYS A 68 7.52 14.56 -0.78
CA LYS A 68 6.88 15.50 -1.70
C LYS A 68 7.57 15.53 -3.06
N SER A 69 8.90 15.59 -3.09
CA SER A 69 9.66 15.58 -4.35
C SER A 69 9.41 14.32 -5.16
N GLN A 70 9.27 13.15 -4.53
CA GLN A 70 8.94 11.89 -5.23
C GLN A 70 7.49 11.83 -5.69
N LEU A 71 6.55 12.38 -4.92
CA LEU A 71 5.15 12.47 -5.34
C LEU A 71 4.96 13.43 -6.52
N LEU A 72 5.79 14.47 -6.64
CA LEU A 72 5.74 15.45 -7.73
C LEU A 72 6.72 15.14 -8.88
N SER A 73 7.49 14.05 -8.79
CA SER A 73 8.41 13.65 -9.86
C SER A 73 7.65 13.02 -11.03
N GLN A 74 8.37 12.79 -12.14
CA GLN A 74 7.87 12.02 -13.28
C GLN A 74 8.06 10.50 -13.09
N GLU A 75 8.47 10.04 -11.89
CA GLU A 75 8.63 8.62 -11.64
C GLU A 75 7.27 7.93 -11.62
N ASP A 76 7.11 6.85 -12.36
CA ASP A 76 5.89 6.04 -12.34
C ASP A 76 5.99 5.04 -11.19
N TRP A 77 5.52 5.43 -10.01
CA TRP A 77 5.46 4.55 -8.84
C TRP A 77 4.32 3.55 -8.99
N ASP A 78 4.62 2.26 -8.83
CA ASP A 78 3.59 1.21 -8.83
C ASP A 78 2.83 1.21 -7.49
N LEU A 79 3.54 1.48 -6.39
CA LEU A 79 2.95 1.50 -5.04
C LEU A 79 3.56 2.62 -4.19
N ILE A 80 2.69 3.35 -3.51
CA ILE A 80 3.06 4.35 -2.52
C ILE A 80 2.59 3.86 -1.15
N ILE A 81 3.52 3.72 -0.20
CA ILE A 81 3.20 3.33 1.17
C ILE A 81 3.50 4.50 2.10
N VAL A 82 2.50 4.89 2.89
CA VAL A 82 2.57 5.94 3.89
C VAL A 82 2.26 5.33 5.25
N ALA A 83 3.25 5.30 6.13
CA ALA A 83 3.08 4.97 7.54
C ALA A 83 3.37 6.23 8.38
N ALA A 84 2.32 7.00 8.63
CA ALA A 84 2.35 8.28 9.34
C ALA A 84 1.75 8.12 10.75
N GLU A 85 2.49 7.39 11.58
CA GLU A 85 2.08 6.92 12.90
C GLU A 85 2.71 7.72 14.04
N ALA A 86 3.83 8.41 13.79
CA ALA A 86 4.36 9.34 14.75
C ALA A 86 3.33 10.46 14.86
N ARG A 87 2.78 10.70 16.07
CA ARG A 87 1.83 11.78 16.38
C ARG A 87 2.41 13.18 16.10
N ARG A 88 2.67 13.46 14.84
CA ARG A 88 3.37 14.57 14.24
C ARG A 88 2.55 14.97 13.03
N ASP A 89 2.62 16.24 12.68
CA ASP A 89 1.91 16.74 11.52
C ASP A 89 2.47 16.12 10.23
N PHE A 90 1.66 15.30 9.56
CA PHE A 90 1.93 14.79 8.21
C PHE A 90 1.66 15.86 7.15
N GLY A 91 0.61 16.67 7.34
CA GLY A 91 0.13 17.69 6.40
C GLY A 91 -0.92 17.15 5.43
N GLY A 92 -2.08 17.79 5.34
CA GLY A 92 -3.19 17.27 4.53
C GLY A 92 -2.96 17.33 3.01
N GLU A 93 -2.06 18.19 2.52
CA GLU A 93 -1.72 18.27 1.09
C GLU A 93 -1.10 16.98 0.55
N TYR A 94 -0.46 16.17 1.39
CA TYR A 94 0.10 14.90 0.96
C TYR A 94 -0.99 13.93 0.48
N PHE A 95 -2.18 13.95 1.09
CA PHE A 95 -3.31 13.17 0.58
C PHE A 95 -3.73 13.60 -0.83
N GLN A 96 -3.63 14.89 -1.17
CA GLN A 96 -3.94 15.37 -2.52
C GLN A 96 -2.89 14.94 -3.54
N TYR A 97 -1.62 14.95 -3.15
CA TYR A 97 -0.54 14.47 -4.02
C TYR A 97 -0.62 12.95 -4.24
N ILE A 98 -0.95 12.19 -3.19
CA ILE A 98 -1.16 10.74 -3.29
C ILE A 98 -2.39 10.45 -4.16
N HIS A 99 -3.48 11.20 -3.98
CA HIS A 99 -4.69 11.07 -4.80
C HIS A 99 -4.39 11.24 -6.29
N GLU A 100 -3.60 12.26 -6.66
CA GLU A 100 -3.19 12.45 -8.05
C GLU A 100 -2.40 11.25 -8.59
N ARG A 101 -1.49 10.68 -7.78
CA ARG A 101 -0.75 9.47 -8.16
C ARG A 101 -1.64 8.25 -8.34
N VAL A 102 -2.61 8.06 -7.45
CA VAL A 102 -3.60 6.98 -7.56
C VAL A 102 -4.41 7.13 -8.86
N ARG A 103 -4.82 8.35 -9.22
CA ARG A 103 -5.52 8.62 -10.49
C ARG A 103 -4.65 8.37 -11.72
N GLN A 104 -3.32 8.41 -11.57
CA GLN A 104 -2.34 8.09 -12.62
C GLN A 104 -1.99 6.59 -12.68
N GLY A 105 -2.55 5.77 -11.79
CA GLY A 105 -2.41 4.31 -11.82
C GLY A 105 -1.59 3.71 -10.68
N SER A 106 -1.02 4.52 -9.77
CA SER A 106 -0.33 3.99 -8.59
C SER A 106 -1.31 3.34 -7.61
N GLY A 107 -0.91 2.25 -6.97
CA GLY A 107 -1.53 1.78 -5.73
C GLY A 107 -1.12 2.65 -4.54
N ALA A 108 -1.96 2.70 -3.50
CA ALA A 108 -1.61 3.36 -2.23
C ALA A 108 -2.02 2.53 -1.01
N ILE A 109 -1.11 2.44 -0.03
CA ILE A 109 -1.40 1.95 1.32
C ILE A 109 -1.11 3.09 2.29
N ILE A 110 -2.11 3.46 3.09
CA ILE A 110 -2.02 4.59 4.01
C ILE A 110 -2.39 4.12 5.41
N GLU A 111 -1.41 4.12 6.30
CA GLU A 111 -1.56 3.98 7.73
C GLU A 111 -1.36 5.37 8.35
N PHE A 112 -2.38 5.87 9.06
CA PHE A 112 -2.37 7.21 9.63
C PHE A 112 -3.02 7.20 11.02
N TRP A 113 -2.30 7.75 12.01
CA TRP A 113 -2.68 7.64 13.42
C TRP A 113 -4.09 8.18 13.73
N ASN A 114 -4.46 9.32 13.14
CA ASN A 114 -5.76 9.93 13.40
C ASN A 114 -6.33 10.57 12.14
N ILE A 115 -7.12 9.79 11.40
CA ILE A 115 -7.80 10.26 10.19
C ILE A 115 -8.87 11.33 10.47
N ASP A 116 -9.37 11.43 11.71
CA ASP A 116 -10.31 12.49 12.12
C ASP A 116 -9.58 13.84 12.28
N ASP A 117 -8.31 13.81 12.69
CA ASP A 117 -7.44 14.99 12.75
C ASP A 117 -6.80 15.31 11.38
N ALA A 118 -6.88 14.40 10.40
CA ALA A 118 -6.48 14.72 9.04
C ALA A 118 -7.30 15.95 8.59
N PRO A 119 -6.75 16.92 7.84
CA PRO A 119 -7.51 18.09 7.44
C PRO A 119 -8.75 17.67 6.65
N LEU A 120 -9.91 17.68 7.31
CA LEU A 120 -11.15 16.92 7.02
C LEU A 120 -11.76 17.13 5.62
N GLY A 121 -11.15 17.92 4.75
CA GLY A 121 -11.53 18.05 3.33
C GLY A 121 -10.52 17.48 2.34
N LYS A 122 -9.25 17.30 2.71
CA LYS A 122 -8.19 17.01 1.74
C LYS A 122 -8.03 15.53 1.40
N ILE A 123 -8.35 14.64 2.34
CA ILE A 123 -8.35 13.19 2.10
C ILE A 123 -9.63 12.71 1.42
N LYS A 124 -10.73 13.46 1.54
CA LYS A 124 -12.06 13.07 1.04
C LYS A 124 -12.07 12.64 -0.44
N PRO A 125 -11.43 13.38 -1.38
CA PRO A 125 -11.43 12.95 -2.78
C PRO A 125 -10.78 11.56 -3.00
N LEU A 126 -9.74 11.23 -2.23
CA LEU A 126 -9.11 9.91 -2.28
C LEU A 126 -10.05 8.84 -1.75
N LEU A 127 -10.72 9.08 -0.62
CA LEU A 127 -11.66 8.13 -0.03
C LEU A 127 -12.88 7.89 -0.94
N ASP A 128 -13.41 8.96 -1.55
CA ASP A 128 -14.55 8.89 -2.47
C ASP A 128 -14.22 8.04 -3.70
N ASP A 129 -13.05 8.24 -4.32
CA ASP A 129 -12.60 7.43 -5.47
C ASP A 129 -12.37 5.96 -5.08
N CYS A 130 -12.06 5.67 -3.81
CA CYS A 130 -11.94 4.32 -3.26
C CYS A 130 -13.26 3.73 -2.73
N GLY A 131 -14.38 4.48 -2.75
CA GLY A 131 -15.66 4.02 -2.20
C GLY A 131 -15.66 3.85 -0.67
N VAL A 132 -14.82 4.59 0.05
CA VAL A 132 -14.68 4.54 1.51
C VAL A 132 -15.40 5.73 2.14
N GLU A 133 -16.26 5.45 3.12
CA GLU A 133 -16.87 6.47 3.97
C GLU A 133 -16.15 6.55 5.32
N LEU A 134 -15.82 7.76 5.78
CA LEU A 134 -15.23 8.00 7.09
C LEU A 134 -16.32 8.35 8.10
N GLN A 135 -16.36 7.61 9.20
CA GLN A 135 -17.11 7.98 10.39
C GLN A 135 -16.17 8.60 11.42
N SER A 136 -16.36 9.88 11.73
CA SER A 136 -15.52 10.63 12.67
C SER A 136 -16.02 10.59 14.12
N ASP A 137 -15.15 11.08 15.01
CA ASP A 137 -15.37 11.20 16.45
C ASP A 137 -15.56 9.83 17.13
N TRP A 138 -14.81 8.83 16.62
CA TRP A 138 -14.82 7.48 17.16
C TRP A 138 -13.80 7.37 18.32
N TYR A 139 -14.31 7.42 19.55
CA TYR A 139 -13.49 7.38 20.76
C TYR A 139 -13.37 5.96 21.32
N ASP A 140 -12.13 5.52 21.55
CA ASP A 140 -11.75 4.28 22.26
C ASP A 140 -12.74 3.12 22.02
N PRO A 141 -12.86 2.60 20.78
CA PRO A 141 -13.69 1.43 20.55
C PRO A 141 -13.18 0.29 21.45
N ASP A 142 -14.07 -0.25 22.29
CA ASP A 142 -13.79 -1.27 23.32
C ASP A 142 -13.05 -2.51 22.75
N MET A 143 -13.09 -2.71 21.44
CA MET A 143 -12.32 -3.72 20.73
C MET A 143 -11.66 -3.12 19.48
N ARG A 144 -10.33 -3.04 19.48
CA ARG A 144 -9.52 -2.91 18.25
C ARG A 144 -9.42 -4.26 17.52
N ALA A 145 -10.57 -4.91 17.31
CA ALA A 145 -10.65 -6.20 16.65
C ALA A 145 -10.89 -6.00 15.16
N LEU A 146 -10.10 -6.67 14.32
CA LEU A 146 -10.33 -6.77 12.89
C LEU A 146 -11.22 -7.99 12.64
N PHE A 147 -12.36 -7.78 11.98
CA PHE A 147 -13.26 -8.84 11.58
C PHE A 147 -13.21 -9.00 10.06
N TRP A 148 -12.90 -10.20 9.60
CA TRP A 148 -12.88 -10.51 8.18
C TRP A 148 -14.31 -10.70 7.70
N LEU A 149 -14.79 -9.78 6.86
CA LEU A 149 -16.09 -9.90 6.21
C LEU A 149 -16.02 -10.76 4.94
N GLN A 150 -14.88 -10.70 4.25
CA GLN A 150 -14.60 -11.47 3.05
C GLN A 150 -13.34 -12.32 3.30
N ASN A 151 -13.55 -13.60 3.63
CA ASN A 151 -12.47 -14.50 4.04
C ASN A 151 -11.59 -14.98 2.87
N ASP A 152 -12.04 -14.85 1.63
CA ASP A 152 -11.30 -15.23 0.41
C ASP A 152 -10.56 -14.04 -0.24
N HIS A 153 -10.51 -12.89 0.44
CA HIS A 153 -9.85 -11.71 -0.10
C HIS A 153 -8.33 -11.92 -0.21
N PRO A 154 -7.67 -11.57 -1.33
CA PRO A 154 -6.24 -11.86 -1.56
C PRO A 154 -5.26 -11.20 -0.58
N ILE A 155 -5.71 -10.20 0.21
CA ILE A 155 -4.91 -9.60 1.29
C ILE A 155 -4.71 -10.58 2.47
N LEU A 156 -5.55 -11.62 2.58
CA LEU A 156 -5.58 -12.55 3.71
C LEU A 156 -4.93 -13.91 3.42
N ASN A 157 -4.40 -14.12 2.21
CA ASN A 157 -3.88 -15.40 1.73
C ASN A 157 -2.35 -15.49 1.79
#